data_AF-A0ABD5SJU4-F1
#
_entry.id   AF-A0ABD5SJU4-F1
#
_cell.length_a   1.000
_cell.length_b   1.000
_cell.length_c   1.000
_cell.angle_alpha   90.00
_cell.angle_beta   90.00
_cell.angle_gamma   90.00
#
_symmetry.space_group_name_H-M   'P 1'
#
loop_
_entity.id
_entity.type
_entity.pdbx_description
1 polymer ?
#
loop_
_entity_poly.entity_id
_entity_poly.type
_entity_poly.pdbx_seq_one_letter_code
_entity_poly.pdbx_strand_id
1 'polypeptide(L)' 'ARAAAALDGRPFVTPDDVKRVAEPTLAHRLVLTPDATVDDVDKRDVIANVLDRVAVPTVESPEA' A
#
# COMPACT_ATOMS: atom_id res chain seq x y z
N ALA A 1 -0.25 10.26 -1.87
CA ALA A 1 0.73 10.38 -0.78
C ALA A 1 1.30 11.80 -0.63
N ARG A 2 2.03 12.40 -1.59
CA ARG A 2 2.58 13.77 -1.42
C ARG A 2 1.54 14.85 -1.11
N ALA A 3 0.44 14.87 -1.85
CA ALA A 3 -0.66 15.79 -1.59
C ALA A 3 -1.27 15.59 -0.19
N ALA A 4 -1.36 14.35 0.29
CA ALA A 4 -1.82 14.04 1.65
C ALA A 4 -0.90 14.67 2.71
N ALA A 5 0.40 14.39 2.62
CA ALA A 5 1.38 14.96 3.55
C ALA A 5 1.38 16.50 3.52
N ALA A 6 1.28 17.11 2.34
CA ALA A 6 1.21 18.56 2.19
C ALA A 6 -0.05 19.17 2.81
N LEU A 7 -1.21 18.53 2.65
CA LEU A 7 -2.47 18.95 3.30
C LEU A 7 -2.38 18.84 4.82
N ASP A 8 -1.61 17.88 5.34
CA ASP A 8 -1.32 17.72 6.77
C ASP A 8 -0.20 18.66 7.27
N GLY A 9 0.31 19.58 6.43
CA GLY A 9 1.37 20.52 6.80
C GLY A 9 2.77 19.90 6.94
N ARG A 10 2.96 18.65 6.49
CA ARG A 10 4.25 17.94 6.56
C ARG A 10 5.05 18.12 5.28
N PRO A 11 6.37 18.38 5.36
CA PRO A 11 7.21 18.59 4.18
C PRO A 11 7.67 17.30 3.50
N PHE A 12 7.42 16.13 4.11
CA PHE A 12 7.81 14.82 3.57
C PHE A 12 6.69 13.79 3.74
N VAL A 13 6.76 12.75 2.91
CA VAL A 13 5.83 11.62 2.92
C VAL A 13 6.29 10.59 3.95
N THR A 14 5.36 10.10 4.76
CA THR A 14 5.57 8.98 5.67
C THR A 14 5.02 7.67 5.07
N PRO A 15 5.44 6.50 5.57
CA PRO A 15 4.86 5.22 5.17
C PRO A 15 3.33 5.17 5.30
N ASP A 16 2.75 5.80 6.34
CA ASP A 16 1.30 5.83 6.54
C ASP A 16 0.57 6.59 5.43
N ASP A 17 1.17 7.65 4.88
CA ASP A 17 0.61 8.38 3.73
C ASP A 17 0.54 7.52 2.47
N VAL A 18 1.47 6.57 2.33
CA VAL A 18 1.49 5.61 1.23
C VAL A 18 0.41 4.57 1.47
N LYS A 19 0.37 3.96 2.66
CA LYS A 19 -0.65 2.97 3.05
C LYS A 19 -2.07 3.51 2.86
N ARG A 20 -2.32 4.76 3.29
CA ARG A 20 -3.63 5.43 3.17
C ARG A 20 -4.15 5.54 1.73
N VAL A 21 -3.27 5.68 0.75
CA VAL A 21 -3.68 5.81 -0.66
C VAL A 21 -3.52 4.51 -1.46
N ALA A 22 -2.91 3.48 -0.88
CA ALA A 22 -2.54 2.27 -1.59
C ALA A 22 -3.78 1.51 -2.10
N GLU A 23 -4.74 1.20 -1.25
CA GLU A 23 -5.98 0.50 -1.64
C GLU A 23 -6.76 1.24 -2.76
N PRO A 24 -7.19 2.51 -2.59
CA PRO A 24 -7.96 3.19 -3.63
C PRO A 24 -7.18 3.39 -4.94
N THR A 25 -5.85 3.45 -4.89
CA THR A 25 -5.00 3.62 -6.09
C THR A 25 -4.69 2.31 -6.80
N LEU A 26 -4.54 1.20 -6.07
CA LEU A 26 -4.07 -0.06 -6.63
C LEU A 26 -5.21 -1.05 -6.94
N ALA A 27 -6.35 -0.98 -6.23
CA ALA A 27 -7.42 -1.98 -6.37
C ALA A 27 -7.93 -2.10 -7.80
N HIS A 28 -8.14 -0.97 -8.48
CA HIS A 28 -8.59 -0.95 -9.86
C HIS A 28 -7.47 -1.18 -10.89
N ARG A 29 -6.20 -1.18 -10.45
CA ARG A 29 -5.02 -1.43 -11.29
C ARG A 29 -4.54 -2.88 -11.23
N LEU A 30 -5.02 -3.64 -10.26
CA LEU A 30 -4.68 -5.05 -10.11
C LEU A 30 -5.50 -5.89 -11.11
N VAL A 31 -4.81 -6.77 -11.85
CA VAL A 31 -5.42 -7.78 -12.72
C VAL A 31 -5.30 -9.12 -12.00
N LEU A 32 -6.43 -9.77 -11.75
CA LEU A 32 -6.47 -11.09 -11.12
C LEU A 32 -6.18 -12.17 -12.15
N THR A 33 -5.64 -13.29 -11.67
CA THR A 33 -5.58 -14.52 -12.46
C THR A 33 -6.99 -15.06 -12.70
N PRO A 34 -7.20 -15.94 -13.70
CA PRO A 34 -8.48 -16.60 -13.91
C PRO A 34 -8.97 -17.33 -12.66
N ASP A 35 -8.10 -18.11 -12.00
CA ASP A 35 -8.43 -18.86 -10.79
C ASP A 35 -8.90 -17.93 -9.66
N ALA A 36 -8.17 -16.84 -9.39
CA ALA A 36 -8.56 -15.87 -8.35
C ALA A 36 -9.88 -15.15 -8.68
N THR A 37 -10.22 -15.01 -9.95
CA THR A 37 -11.52 -14.45 -10.36
C THR A 37 -12.65 -15.46 -10.15
N VAL A 38 -12.40 -16.75 -10.43
CA VAL A 38 -13.36 -17.84 -10.18
C VAL A 38 -13.62 -18.00 -8.67
N ASP A 39 -12.58 -17.83 -7.85
CA ASP A 39 -12.65 -17.88 -6.38
C ASP A 39 -13.21 -16.59 -5.74
N ASP A 40 -13.70 -15.63 -6.54
CA ASP A 40 -14.28 -14.35 -6.12
C ASP A 40 -13.37 -13.53 -5.16
N VAL A 41 -12.07 -13.54 -5.43
CA VAL A 41 -11.09 -12.80 -4.63
C VAL A 41 -11.28 -11.29 -4.79
N ASP A 42 -11.50 -10.55 -3.70
CA ASP A 42 -11.49 -9.09 -3.73
C ASP A 42 -10.04 -8.56 -3.84
N LYS A 43 -9.82 -7.69 -4.83
CA LYS A 43 -8.54 -7.00 -5.04
C LYS A 43 -8.13 -6.16 -3.82
N ARG A 44 -9.10 -5.64 -3.06
CA ARG A 44 -8.84 -4.90 -1.81
C ARG A 44 -8.20 -5.78 -0.76
N ASP A 45 -8.70 -7.01 -0.61
CA ASP A 45 -8.16 -7.97 0.36
C ASP A 45 -6.73 -8.38 -0.01
N VAL A 46 -6.45 -8.54 -1.31
CA VAL A 46 -5.07 -8.77 -1.79
C VAL A 46 -4.15 -7.63 -1.40
N ILE A 47 -4.58 -6.38 -1.60
CA ILE A 47 -3.77 -5.21 -1.25
C ILE A 47 -3.57 -5.10 0.26
N ALA A 48 -4.62 -5.28 1.06
CA ALA A 48 -4.53 -5.26 2.52
C ALA A 48 -3.53 -6.32 3.01
N ASN A 49 -3.65 -7.55 2.50
CA ASN A 49 -2.75 -8.65 2.85
C ASN A 49 -1.28 -8.37 2.50
N VAL A 50 -1.02 -7.73 1.36
CA VAL A 50 0.33 -7.29 0.98
C VAL A 50 0.83 -6.22 1.94
N LEU A 51 0.03 -5.20 2.25
CA LEU A 51 0.42 -4.12 3.16
C LEU A 51 0.71 -4.59 4.59
N ASP A 52 0.04 -5.65 5.05
CA ASP A 52 0.28 -6.27 6.37
C ASP A 52 1.60 -7.04 6.42
N ARG A 53 2.05 -7.59 5.29
CA ARG A 53 3.29 -8.39 5.20
C ARG A 53 4.52 -7.55 4.88
N VAL A 54 4.35 -6.40 4.24
CA VAL A 54 5.45 -5.51 3.88
C VAL A 54 5.87 -4.70 5.10
N ALA A 55 7.07 -4.96 5.60
CA ALA A 55 7.66 -4.21 6.70
C ALA A 55 7.78 -2.72 6.34
N VAL A 56 7.47 -1.86 7.31
CA VAL A 56 7.72 -0.42 7.16
C VAL A 56 9.23 -0.20 7.21
N PRO A 57 9.82 0.56 6.27
CA PRO A 57 11.25 0.86 6.32
C PRO A 57 11.60 1.57 7.62
N THR A 58 12.47 0.95 8.41
CA THR A 58 13.18 1.61 9.50
C THR A 58 14.46 2.19 8.95
N VAL A 59 15.01 3.22 9.61
CA VAL A 59 16.36 3.68 9.29
C VAL A 59 17.30 2.52 9.64
N GLU A 60 17.80 1.80 8.63
CA GLU A 60 18.87 0.85 8.87
C GLU A 60 20.06 1.65 9.42
N SER A 61 20.46 1.35 10.66
CA SER A 61 21.86 1.53 11.02
C SER A 61 22.63 0.55 10.14
N PRO A 62 23.76 0.94 9.55
CA PRO A 62 24.46 0.14 8.54
C PRO A 62 25.14 -1.06 9.20
N GLU A 63 24.38 -2.08 9.59
CA GLU A 63 24.85 -3.39 10.07
C GLU A 63 23.62 -4.27 10.38
N ALA A 64 23.13 -4.98 9.35
CA ALA A 64 22.30 -6.19 9.48
C ALA A 64 22.68 -7.16 8.36
#